data_AF-A0A920TWS1-F1
#
_entry.id   AF-A0A920TWS1-F1
#
_cell.length_a   1.000
_cell.length_b   1.000
_cell.length_c   1.000
_cell.angle_alpha   90.00
_cell.angle_beta   90.00
_cell.angle_gamma   90.00
#
_symmetry.space_group_name_H-M   'P 1'
#
loop_
_entity.id
_entity.type
_entity.pdbx_description
1 polymer ?
#
loop_
_entity_poly.entity_id
_entity_poly.type
_entity_poly.pdbx_seq_one_letter_code
_entity_poly.pdbx_strand_id
1 'polypeptide(L)'
;MNLYLGTPGQTVRQGGANPYENGFITEIKLDSAGKPEVQKRYAMGRASFELGVVMPDERTVYLADDASDGVRLMFIADNPRDLSSGTLYAAKWQQTRGFDGGQAI
;
A
#
# COMPACT_ATOMS: atom_id res chain seq x y z
N MET A 1 9.61 -11.27 -10.16
CA MET A 1 8.42 -10.89 -10.97
C MET A 1 8.24 -11.78 -12.20
N ASN A 2 9.30 -12.21 -12.89
CA ASN A 2 9.19 -13.09 -14.08
C ASN A 2 8.68 -14.52 -13.81
N LEU A 3 8.62 -14.97 -12.55
CA LEU A 3 8.22 -16.33 -12.17
C LEU A 3 6.86 -16.72 -12.77
N TYR A 4 5.91 -15.79 -12.81
CA TYR A 4 4.55 -16.02 -13.31
C TYR A 4 4.34 -15.69 -14.79
N LEU A 5 5.41 -15.28 -15.48
CA LEU A 5 5.38 -14.93 -16.92
C LEU A 5 6.02 -16.02 -17.80
N GLY A 6 6.42 -17.16 -17.22
CA GLY A 6 7.08 -18.24 -17.95
C GLY A 6 8.52 -17.94 -18.38
N THR A 7 9.14 -16.91 -17.79
CA THR A 7 10.50 -16.44 -18.13
C THR A 7 11.47 -16.48 -16.92
N PRO A 8 11.56 -17.61 -16.19
CA PRO A 8 12.46 -17.72 -15.04
C PRO A 8 13.93 -17.51 -15.45
N GLY A 9 14.74 -16.93 -14.57
CA GLY A 9 16.16 -16.67 -14.80
C GLY A 9 16.48 -15.47 -15.71
N GLN A 10 15.49 -14.91 -16.41
CA GLN A 10 15.67 -13.68 -17.19
C GLN A 10 15.63 -12.44 -16.30
N THR A 11 16.31 -11.37 -16.72
CA THR A 11 16.17 -10.05 -16.07
C THR A 11 14.73 -9.53 -16.22
N VAL A 12 14.31 -8.59 -15.37
CA VAL A 12 12.96 -8.00 -15.39
C VAL A 12 12.59 -7.47 -16.80
N ARG A 13 13.52 -6.75 -17.43
CA ARG A 13 13.31 -6.18 -18.78
C ARG A 13 13.20 -7.25 -19.87
N GLN A 14 13.95 -8.34 -19.77
CA GLN A 14 13.93 -9.42 -20.76
C GLN A 14 12.71 -10.33 -20.60
N GLY A 15 12.35 -10.64 -19.35
CA GLY A 15 11.25 -11.56 -19.05
C GLY A 15 9.86 -10.93 -19.11
N GLY A 16 9.76 -9.63 -19.40
CA GLY A 16 8.50 -8.92 -19.64
C GLY A 16 7.79 -8.43 -18.38
N ALA A 17 8.31 -8.68 -17.18
CA ALA A 17 7.70 -8.14 -15.97
C ALA A 17 7.85 -6.63 -15.88
N ASN A 18 6.78 -5.98 -15.42
CA ASN A 18 6.78 -4.56 -15.16
C ASN A 18 6.78 -4.28 -13.64
N PRO A 19 7.85 -3.68 -13.07
CA PRO A 19 7.89 -3.37 -11.64
C PRO A 19 6.84 -2.34 -11.21
N TYR A 20 6.31 -1.54 -12.14
CA TYR A 20 5.26 -0.56 -11.88
C TYR A 20 3.87 -1.18 -11.72
N GLU A 21 3.72 -2.48 -11.97
CA GLU A 21 2.47 -3.19 -11.70
C GLU A 21 2.36 -3.68 -10.25
N ASN A 22 3.40 -3.50 -9.42
CA ASN A 22 3.49 -4.05 -8.07
C ASN A 22 3.68 -2.96 -7.01
N GLY A 23 3.50 -3.32 -5.73
CA GLY A 23 3.66 -2.40 -4.59
C GLY A 23 2.40 -1.61 -4.26
N PHE A 24 1.22 -2.18 -4.49
CA PHE A 24 -0.07 -1.56 -4.20
C PHE A 24 -0.85 -2.42 -3.21
N ILE A 25 -1.62 -1.77 -2.33
CA ILE A 25 -2.64 -2.47 -1.55
C ILE A 25 -3.60 -3.15 -2.52
N THR A 26 -3.79 -4.45 -2.30
CA THR A 26 -4.68 -5.28 -3.10
C THR A 26 -5.85 -5.69 -2.24
N GLU A 27 -7.04 -5.28 -2.64
CA GLU A 27 -8.29 -5.71 -2.02
C GLU A 27 -8.83 -6.92 -2.76
N ILE A 28 -9.29 -7.91 -2.01
CA ILE A 28 -9.89 -9.12 -2.52
C ILE A 28 -11.29 -9.24 -1.93
N LYS A 29 -12.29 -9.23 -2.79
CA LYS A 29 -13.69 -9.48 -2.44
C LYS A 29 -14.09 -10.84 -3.00
N LEU A 30 -14.88 -11.60 -2.24
CA LEU A 30 -15.48 -12.85 -2.73
C LEU A 30 -16.95 -12.59 -3.08
N ASP A 31 -17.42 -13.14 -4.20
CA ASP A 31 -18.85 -13.19 -4.51
C ASP A 31 -19.56 -14.30 -3.71
N SER A 32 -20.88 -14.45 -3.90
CA SER A 32 -21.66 -15.48 -3.21
C SER A 32 -21.27 -16.92 -3.58
N ALA A 33 -20.54 -17.13 -4.68
CA ALA A 33 -20.00 -18.41 -5.10
C ALA A 33 -18.54 -18.61 -4.68
N GLY A 34 -17.94 -17.65 -3.96
CA GLY A 34 -16.54 -17.67 -3.53
C GLY A 34 -15.54 -17.29 -4.62
N LYS A 35 -15.98 -16.75 -5.77
CA LYS A 35 -15.08 -16.26 -6.81
C LYS A 35 -14.43 -14.94 -6.37
N PRO A 36 -13.11 -14.79 -6.52
CA PRO A 36 -12.43 -13.56 -6.15
C PRO A 36 -12.60 -12.47 -7.20
N GLU A 37 -12.88 -11.26 -6.72
CA GLU A 37 -12.71 -9.99 -7.40
C GLU A 37 -11.50 -9.29 -6.77
N VAL A 38 -10.48 -9.01 -7.57
CA VAL A 38 -9.19 -8.47 -7.10
C VAL A 38 -9.02 -7.06 -7.64
N GLN A 39 -8.80 -6.08 -6.76
CA GLN A 39 -8.60 -4.69 -7.13
C GLN A 39 -7.32 -4.13 -6.49
N LYS A 40 -6.46 -3.51 -7.29
CA LYS A 40 -5.32 -2.71 -6.80
C LYS A 40 -5.81 -1.30 -6.46
N ARG A 41 -5.61 -0.87 -5.23
CA ARG A 41 -6.01 0.46 -4.75
C ARG A 41 -4.95 1.50 -5.05
N TYR A 42 -4.87 1.90 -6.32
CA TYR A 42 -3.87 2.86 -6.82
C TYR A 42 -3.93 4.22 -6.11
N ALA A 43 -5.11 4.65 -5.65
CA ALA A 43 -5.29 5.90 -4.92
C ALA A 43 -4.50 5.96 -3.59
N MET A 44 -4.15 4.80 -3.01
CA MET A 44 -3.35 4.72 -1.79
C MET A 44 -1.84 4.84 -2.04
N GLY A 45 -1.42 5.07 -3.29
CA GLY A 45 -0.02 5.18 -3.66
C GLY A 45 0.68 3.83 -3.79
N ARG A 46 2.00 3.89 -4.03
CA ARG A 46 2.85 2.72 -4.29
C ARG A 46 4.04 2.69 -3.32
N ALA A 47 4.17 1.62 -2.54
CA ALA A 47 5.26 1.41 -1.59
C ALA A 47 5.46 -0.09 -1.31
N SER A 48 6.46 -0.45 -0.50
CA SER A 48 6.62 -1.80 0.07
C SER A 48 5.72 -1.96 1.29
N PHE A 49 4.41 -1.85 1.09
CA PHE A 49 3.46 -1.92 2.19
C PHE A 49 3.54 -3.27 2.93
N GLU A 50 3.61 -3.21 4.26
CA GLU A 50 3.39 -4.40 5.10
C GLU A 50 1.88 -4.69 5.18
N LEU A 51 1.10 -3.71 5.67
CA LEU A 51 -0.35 -3.80 5.87
C LEU A 51 -1.03 -2.45 5.68
N GLY A 52 -2.33 -2.50 5.38
CA GLY A 52 -3.27 -1.38 5.46
C GLY A 52 -4.38 -1.68 6.47
N VAL A 53 -4.64 -0.76 7.39
CA VAL A 53 -5.70 -0.90 8.40
C VAL A 53 -6.81 0.09 8.12
N VAL A 54 -7.98 -0.42 7.75
CA VAL A 54 -9.20 0.39 7.56
C VAL A 54 -9.79 0.72 8.92
N MET A 55 -10.02 2.00 9.18
CA MET A 55 -10.56 2.50 10.44
C MET A 55 -12.10 2.37 10.49
N PRO A 56 -12.72 2.46 11.68
CA PRO A 56 -14.18 2.30 11.84
C PRO A 56 -15.04 3.36 11.14
N ASP A 57 -14.45 4.46 10.65
CA ASP A 57 -15.15 5.46 9.84
C ASP A 57 -15.37 4.99 8.38
N GLU A 58 -14.87 3.80 8.04
CA GLU A 58 -14.96 3.17 6.72
C GLU A 58 -14.33 3.99 5.59
N ARG A 59 -13.46 4.93 5.94
CA ARG A 59 -12.81 5.87 5.00
C ARG A 59 -11.31 5.96 5.20
N THR A 60 -10.87 6.01 6.45
CA THR A 60 -9.47 6.24 6.79
C THR A 60 -8.70 4.92 6.77
N VAL A 61 -7.55 4.90 6.11
CA VAL A 61 -6.65 3.74 6.06
C VAL A 61 -5.25 4.17 6.50
N TYR A 62 -4.75 3.56 7.58
CA TYR A 62 -3.34 3.70 7.96
C TYR A 62 -2.49 2.67 7.25
N LEU A 63 -1.36 3.11 6.72
CA LEU A 63 -0.45 2.34 5.88
C LEU A 63 0.98 2.57 6.34
N ALA A 64 1.81 1.54 6.29
CA ALA A 64 3.25 1.64 6.58
C ALA A 64 4.07 0.96 5.50
N ASP A 65 5.13 1.64 5.09
CA ASP A 65 6.18 1.09 4.25
C ASP A 65 7.14 0.23 5.10
N ASP A 66 7.37 -1.01 4.69
CA ASP A 66 8.24 -1.99 5.34
C ASP A 66 9.71 -1.73 4.96
N ALA A 67 10.23 -0.62 5.48
CA ALA A 67 11.61 -0.19 5.29
C ALA A 67 12.11 0.54 6.54
N SER A 68 13.42 0.45 6.79
CA SER A 68 14.09 1.09 7.93
C SER A 68 13.91 2.61 7.96
N ASP A 69 13.85 3.24 6.79
CA ASP A 69 13.59 4.66 6.55
C ASP A 69 12.24 4.86 5.82
N GLY A 70 11.32 3.91 5.98
CA GLY A 70 10.03 3.90 5.33
C GLY A 70 9.10 5.03 5.77
N VAL A 71 8.10 5.29 4.94
CA VAL A 71 7.09 6.31 5.20
C VAL A 71 5.89 5.74 5.97
N ARG A 72 5.32 6.56 6.86
CA ARG A 72 4.00 6.32 7.47
C ARG A 72 2.96 7.14 6.72
N LEU A 73 1.90 6.48 6.27
CA LEU A 73 0.92 7.04 5.35
C LEU A 73 -0.49 6.93 5.96
N MET A 74 -1.35 7.87 5.60
CA MET A 74 -2.77 7.85 5.91
C MET A 74 -3.53 8.19 4.65
N PHE A 75 -4.45 7.34 4.23
CA PHE A 75 -5.35 7.60 3.12
C PHE A 75 -6.75 7.89 3.66
N ILE A 76 -7.42 8.92 3.15
CA ILE A 76 -8.82 9.20 3.46
C ILE A 76 -9.62 9.12 2.18
N ALA A 77 -10.52 8.14 2.10
CA ALA A 77 -11.40 7.94 0.95
C ALA A 77 -12.42 9.09 0.81
N ASP A 78 -12.77 9.41 -0.43
CA ASP A 78 -13.80 10.42 -0.74
C ASP A 78 -15.19 9.96 -0.22
N ASN A 79 -15.50 8.66 -0.35
CA ASN A 79 -16.74 8.06 0.12
C ASN A 79 -16.48 6.87 1.07
N PRO A 80 -17.32 6.64 2.10
CA PRO A 80 -17.25 5.44 2.93
C PRO A 80 -17.37 4.16 2.09
N ARG A 81 -16.57 3.15 2.42
CA ARG A 81 -16.52 1.83 1.75
C ARG A 81 -16.11 1.86 0.28
N ASP A 82 -15.64 2.99 -0.24
CA ASP A 82 -15.10 3.11 -1.60
C ASP A 82 -13.66 3.62 -1.56
N LEU A 83 -12.73 2.69 -1.64
CA LEU A 83 -11.29 2.95 -1.57
C LEU A 83 -10.69 3.32 -2.95
N SER A 84 -11.51 3.60 -3.97
CA SER A 84 -11.05 3.90 -5.32
C SER A 84 -10.52 5.33 -5.51
N SER A 85 -10.91 6.27 -4.63
CA SER A 85 -10.56 7.70 -4.70
C SER A 85 -10.47 8.31 -3.30
N GLY A 86 -9.64 9.35 -3.16
CA GLY A 86 -9.37 9.98 -1.88
C GLY A 86 -8.09 10.78 -1.86
N THR A 87 -7.68 11.20 -0.66
CA THR A 87 -6.43 11.93 -0.43
C THR A 87 -5.43 11.08 0.35
N LEU A 88 -4.21 10.97 -0.17
CA LEU A 88 -3.09 10.31 0.50
C LEU A 88 -2.22 11.34 1.22
N TYR A 89 -1.96 11.11 2.50
CA TYR A 89 -1.12 11.91 3.37
C TYR A 89 0.10 11.11 3.80
N ALA A 90 1.23 11.81 3.96
CA ALA A 90 2.44 11.26 4.57
C ALA A 90 2.70 11.95 5.90
N ALA A 91 3.03 11.17 6.92
CA ALA A 91 3.38 11.71 8.23
C ALA A 91 4.71 12.46 8.15
N LYS A 92 4.74 13.66 8.72
CA LYS A 92 5.98 14.39 8.97
C LYS A 92 6.27 14.36 10.46
N TRP A 93 7.35 13.68 10.84
CA TRP A 93 7.80 13.62 12.21
C TRP A 93 8.69 14.81 12.54
N GLN A 94 8.26 15.68 13.47
CA GLN A 94 9.04 16.82 13.94
C GLN A 94 9.80 16.44 15.20
N GLN A 95 10.91 15.73 15.03
CA GLN A 95 11.72 15.26 16.15
C GLN A 95 12.41 16.42 16.88
N THR A 96 12.23 16.48 18.20
CA THR A 96 12.88 17.46 19.08
C THR A 96 13.98 16.84 19.94
N ARG A 97 14.00 15.51 20.09
CA ARG A 97 15.01 14.75 20.84
C ARG A 97 15.21 13.37 20.22
N GLY A 98 16.45 12.89 20.13
CA GLY A 98 16.80 11.62 19.46
C GLY A 98 17.27 10.48 20.36
N PHE A 99 17.26 10.66 21.69
CA PHE A 99 17.65 9.64 22.68
C PHE A 99 16.45 9.21 23.52
N ASP A 100 16.57 8.08 24.24
CA ASP A 100 15.52 7.43 25.03
C ASP A 100 14.21 7.17 24.27
N GLY A 101 14.30 6.69 23.02
CA GLY A 101 13.12 6.43 22.18
C GLY A 101 12.57 7.67 21.46
N GLY A 102 13.18 8.84 21.64
CA GLY A 102 12.88 10.06 20.91
C GLY A 102 11.76 10.92 21.51
N GLN A 103 11.55 12.10 20.93
CA GLN A 103 10.46 13.03 21.25
C GLN A 103 10.07 13.81 19.99
N ALA A 104 8.79 14.15 19.85
CA ALA A 104 8.30 15.06 18.81
C ALA A 104 7.24 16.03 19.35
N ILE A 105 6.97 17.06 18.53
CA ILE A 105 5.89 18.04 18.71
C ILE A 105 4.80 17.86 17.66
#